data_AF-D7FWY0-F1
#
_entry.id   AF-D7FWY0-F1
#
_cell.length_a   1.000
_cell.length_b   1.000
_cell.length_c   1.000
_cell.angle_alpha   90.00
_cell.angle_beta   90.00
_cell.angle_gamma   90.00
#
_symmetry.space_group_name_H-M   'P 1'
#
loop_
_entity.id
_entity.type
_entity.pdbx_description
1 polymer ?
#
loop_
_entity_poly.entity_id
_entity_poly.type
_entity_poly.pdbx_seq_one_letter_code
_entity_poly.pdbx_strand_id
1 'polypeptide(L)'
;MRERPHEVSRESAGYIAGGMQWRSFPGLLALAASHEFNVGGQDVAASTFLELARERFEARNVRSATLEGDTFAFDRLQLVRVPKAGSSEASVIARRLGGCVPRGPCCMMPGHPPGSCPSEGLMCPAVLGCTAHMMDPKRNTMLEDPSVFSMSNVRDVVDRMVSGFLYTQPHSPLCTRTDDVDYESCFEEMMNTTKFQNVAARMVSGHDAYEGSVKLCMNKDQDVGGEAACAEDLESVIKGACNLNFVTMCEAWASSVLLLFETLRWLEPTADFFPAPRHRHRQLSSSEDAKEGAAAGPQRHNTGSKHEEGIKHITPELRDAARSANAVDEALHEFVSAKFCERLRETGLLHHPLVGAELATYEPLERRCNDETWAKDTLERFAPIMPDECRLYQPFDKQ
;
A
#
# COMPACT_ATOMS: atom_id res chain seq x y z
N MET A 1 53.59 37.30 26.38
CA MET A 1 52.65 37.31 25.23
C MET A 1 51.36 36.67 25.69
N ARG A 2 50.23 37.37 25.54
CA ARG A 2 48.92 37.02 26.10
C ARG A 2 48.25 35.90 25.31
N GLU A 3 47.85 34.85 26.01
CA GLU A 3 46.88 33.86 25.54
C GLU A 3 45.51 34.52 25.41
N ARG A 4 44.81 34.31 24.29
CA ARG A 4 43.39 34.67 24.13
C ARG A 4 42.55 33.40 24.17
N PRO A 5 41.41 33.39 24.89
CA PRO A 5 40.50 32.27 24.89
C PRO A 5 39.65 32.25 23.60
N HIS A 6 39.37 31.05 23.09
CA HIS A 6 38.38 30.84 22.03
C HIS A 6 36.97 31.00 22.59
N GLU A 7 36.27 32.00 22.07
CA GLU A 7 34.86 32.27 22.32
C GLU A 7 34.02 31.41 21.36
N VAL A 8 33.17 30.54 21.90
CA VAL A 8 32.23 29.72 21.13
C VAL A 8 30.98 30.57 20.86
N SER A 9 30.91 31.14 19.65
CA SER A 9 29.70 31.76 19.12
C SER A 9 28.72 30.66 18.68
N ARG A 10 27.58 30.56 19.38
CA ARG A 10 26.36 29.90 18.89
C ARG A 10 25.56 30.93 18.10
N GLU A 11 25.61 30.84 16.78
CA GLU A 11 24.63 31.49 15.91
C GLU A 11 23.79 30.43 15.21
N SER A 12 22.53 30.35 15.65
CA SER A 12 21.43 29.70 14.96
C SER A 12 21.08 30.49 13.70
N ALA A 13 21.39 29.95 12.52
CA ALA A 13 20.87 30.46 11.26
C ALA A 13 19.36 30.15 11.17
N GLY A 14 18.54 31.15 11.45
CA GLY A 14 17.10 31.13 11.20
C GLY A 14 16.81 31.20 9.70
N TYR A 15 15.98 30.28 9.21
CA TYR A 15 15.30 30.42 7.93
C TYR A 15 14.07 31.29 8.13
N ILE A 16 14.06 32.48 7.50
CA ILE A 16 12.87 33.32 7.34
C ILE A 16 12.32 33.02 5.95
N ALA A 17 11.10 32.47 5.88
CA ALA A 17 10.35 32.34 4.64
C ALA A 17 8.93 32.89 4.85
N GLY A 18 8.62 33.96 4.09
CA GLY A 18 7.26 34.33 3.70
C GLY A 18 6.33 34.81 4.81
N GLY A 19 6.35 36.11 5.10
CA GLY A 19 5.36 36.81 5.92
C GLY A 19 3.93 36.76 5.36
N MET A 20 3.23 35.64 5.56
CA MET A 20 1.76 35.58 5.51
C MET A 20 1.21 35.42 6.92
N GLN A 21 0.57 36.49 7.39
CA GLN A 21 -0.17 36.53 8.64
C GLN A 21 -1.49 35.77 8.44
N TRP A 22 -1.54 34.51 8.88
CA TRP A 22 -2.78 33.73 8.93
C TRP A 22 -3.71 34.35 9.96
N ARG A 23 -4.67 35.16 9.50
CA ARG A 23 -5.80 35.57 10.33
C ARG A 23 -6.70 34.37 10.54
N SER A 24 -6.87 34.01 11.81
CA SER A 24 -7.74 32.97 12.32
C SER A 24 -9.14 33.08 11.71
N PHE A 25 -9.59 32.05 10.99
CA PHE A 25 -10.98 31.88 10.58
C PHE A 25 -11.70 31.00 11.61
N PRO A 26 -12.65 31.53 12.40
CA PRO A 26 -13.34 30.77 13.45
C PRO A 26 -14.51 29.94 12.88
N GLY A 27 -14.28 29.22 11.77
CA GLY A 27 -15.30 28.40 11.10
C GLY A 27 -14.93 26.92 10.94
N LEU A 28 -13.79 26.48 11.48
CA LEU A 28 -13.20 25.17 11.20
C LEU A 28 -12.87 24.38 12.48
N LEU A 29 -13.67 24.57 13.53
CA LEU A 29 -13.55 23.89 14.82
C LEU A 29 -14.80 23.07 15.19
N ALA A 30 -15.76 22.92 14.28
CA ALA A 30 -17.00 22.15 14.50
C ALA A 30 -17.18 20.93 13.58
N LEU A 31 -16.17 20.57 12.76
CA LEU A 31 -16.24 19.43 11.81
C LEU A 31 -15.19 18.34 12.06
N ALA A 32 -14.34 18.50 13.08
CA ALA A 32 -13.37 17.48 13.50
C ALA A 32 -13.88 16.57 14.65
N ALA A 33 -15.13 16.76 15.10
CA ALA A 33 -15.71 16.02 16.22
C ALA A 33 -17.04 15.30 15.89
N SER A 34 -17.45 15.25 14.62
CA SER A 34 -18.73 14.65 14.22
C SER A 34 -18.65 14.01 12.83
N HIS A 35 -17.83 12.96 12.71
CA HIS A 35 -18.14 11.91 11.75
C HIS A 35 -18.50 10.66 12.54
N GLU A 36 -19.78 10.58 12.90
CA GLU A 36 -20.43 9.31 13.14
C GLU A 36 -20.19 8.43 11.90
N PHE A 37 -19.44 7.36 12.12
CA PHE A 37 -19.33 6.24 11.19
C PHE A 37 -20.74 5.75 10.91
N ASN A 38 -21.13 5.67 9.64
CA ASN A 38 -22.44 5.14 9.26
C ASN A 38 -22.32 3.60 9.19
N VAL A 39 -22.85 2.93 10.22
CA VAL A 39 -22.51 1.57 10.73
C VAL A 39 -23.22 0.38 10.03
N GLY A 40 -24.04 0.59 9.00
CA GLY A 40 -25.08 -0.39 8.65
C GLY A 40 -24.67 -1.76 8.09
N GLY A 41 -23.44 -2.00 7.62
CA GLY A 41 -23.12 -3.30 7.00
C GLY A 41 -21.64 -3.64 6.76
N GLN A 42 -20.73 -2.67 6.75
CA GLN A 42 -19.28 -2.93 6.74
C GLN A 42 -18.73 -3.21 8.15
N ASP A 43 -19.38 -2.70 9.19
CA ASP A 43 -18.96 -2.94 10.58
C ASP A 43 -19.12 -4.40 11.00
N VAL A 44 -20.09 -5.13 10.41
CA VAL A 44 -20.31 -6.55 10.72
C VAL A 44 -19.16 -7.42 10.20
N ALA A 45 -18.63 -7.16 9.00
CA ALA A 45 -17.55 -7.97 8.45
C ALA A 45 -16.20 -7.70 9.16
N ALA A 46 -15.89 -6.42 9.42
CA ALA A 46 -14.71 -6.04 10.18
C ALA A 46 -14.77 -6.58 11.62
N SER A 47 -15.96 -6.62 12.23
CA SER A 47 -16.14 -7.21 13.55
C SER A 47 -15.90 -8.72 13.53
N THR A 48 -16.36 -9.46 12.52
CA THR A 48 -16.16 -10.93 12.49
C THR A 48 -14.68 -11.31 12.25
N PHE A 49 -13.96 -10.61 11.36
CA PHE A 49 -12.53 -10.85 11.18
C PHE A 49 -11.71 -10.50 12.44
N LEU A 50 -12.10 -9.43 13.16
CA LEU A 50 -11.49 -9.09 14.44
C LEU A 50 -11.76 -10.17 15.52
N GLU A 51 -12.98 -10.69 15.59
CA GLU A 51 -13.34 -11.79 16.50
C GLU A 51 -12.49 -13.03 16.23
N LEU A 52 -12.37 -13.44 14.97
CA LEU A 52 -11.49 -14.55 14.58
C LEU A 52 -10.03 -14.28 14.98
N ALA A 53 -9.52 -13.07 14.72
CA ALA A 53 -8.16 -12.70 15.11
C ALA A 53 -7.95 -12.85 16.63
N ARG A 54 -8.91 -12.39 17.43
CA ARG A 54 -8.89 -12.51 18.90
C ARG A 54 -8.92 -13.96 19.35
N GLU A 55 -9.84 -14.76 18.81
CA GLU A 55 -9.93 -16.19 19.11
C GLU A 55 -8.58 -16.89 18.88
N ARG A 56 -7.93 -16.63 17.73
CA ARG A 56 -6.62 -17.21 17.42
C ARG A 56 -5.53 -16.72 18.36
N PHE A 57 -5.54 -15.43 18.71
CA PHE A 57 -4.58 -14.87 19.66
C PHE A 57 -4.70 -15.51 21.04
N GLU A 58 -5.92 -15.65 21.56
CA GLU A 58 -6.19 -16.23 22.88
C GLU A 58 -5.83 -17.72 22.93
N ALA A 59 -6.19 -18.47 21.89
CA ALA A 59 -5.84 -19.88 21.75
C ALA A 59 -4.33 -20.13 21.79
N ARG A 60 -3.53 -19.21 21.23
CA ARG A 60 -2.07 -19.31 21.21
C ARG A 60 -1.41 -18.84 22.51
N ASN A 61 -1.89 -17.75 23.10
CA ASN A 61 -1.19 -17.06 24.18
C ASN A 61 -1.67 -17.45 25.59
N VAL A 62 -2.74 -18.25 25.71
CA VAL A 62 -3.31 -18.68 27.01
C VAL A 62 -3.62 -17.46 27.92
N ARG A 63 -3.94 -16.32 27.31
CA ARG A 63 -4.36 -15.09 27.96
C ARG A 63 -5.42 -14.41 27.10
N SER A 64 -6.38 -13.76 27.74
CA SER A 64 -7.38 -12.96 27.05
C SER A 64 -6.72 -11.73 26.42
N ALA A 65 -7.23 -11.33 25.25
CA ALA A 65 -6.91 -10.05 24.65
C ALA A 65 -7.42 -8.91 25.57
N THR A 66 -6.55 -7.99 26.00
CA THR A 66 -6.92 -6.82 26.80
C THR A 66 -7.04 -5.57 25.93
N LEU A 67 -8.18 -4.88 25.99
CA LEU A 67 -8.46 -3.65 25.24
C LEU A 67 -7.40 -2.52 25.39
N GLU A 68 -6.56 -2.56 26.43
CA GLU A 68 -5.61 -1.51 26.80
C GLU A 68 -4.13 -1.93 26.72
N GLY A 69 -3.79 -3.01 26.02
CA GLY A 69 -2.39 -3.44 25.88
C GLY A 69 -1.55 -2.47 25.04
N ASP A 70 -0.93 -1.45 25.63
CA ASP A 70 0.04 -0.52 25.01
C ASP A 70 1.40 -1.19 24.68
N THR A 71 1.39 -2.35 24.03
CA THR A 71 2.60 -3.09 23.63
C THR A 71 3.06 -2.80 22.20
N PHE A 72 2.45 -1.81 21.54
CA PHE A 72 2.74 -1.41 20.17
C PHE A 72 3.86 -0.37 20.11
N ALA A 73 5.07 -0.81 19.80
CA ALA A 73 6.09 0.07 19.26
C ALA A 73 7.21 -0.78 18.68
N PHE A 74 7.32 -0.80 17.35
CA PHE A 74 8.63 -0.86 16.74
C PHE A 74 9.26 0.52 16.87
N ASP A 75 10.47 0.61 17.42
CA ASP A 75 11.22 1.87 17.43
C ASP A 75 11.49 2.35 15.99
N ARG A 76 11.63 1.39 15.08
CA ARG A 76 11.83 1.60 13.65
C ARG A 76 11.14 0.50 12.86
N LEU A 77 10.31 0.89 11.91
CA LEU A 77 9.72 -0.01 10.91
C LEU A 77 9.88 0.59 9.52
N GLN A 78 9.94 -0.25 8.50
CA GLN A 78 9.97 0.18 7.11
C GLN A 78 8.65 -0.12 6.42
N LEU A 79 8.10 0.89 5.75
CA LEU A 79 6.97 0.76 4.84
C LEU A 79 7.41 1.06 3.41
N VAL A 80 7.45 0.03 2.56
CA VAL A 80 7.59 0.20 1.11
C VAL A 80 6.19 0.50 0.55
N ARG A 81 5.90 1.79 0.39
CA ARG A 81 4.54 2.29 0.12
C ARG A 81 4.22 2.28 -1.37
N VAL A 82 3.85 1.14 -1.96
CA VAL A 82 3.55 1.03 -3.41
C VAL A 82 2.32 1.88 -3.79
N PRO A 83 2.43 2.84 -4.72
CA PRO A 83 1.31 3.70 -5.07
C PRO A 83 0.13 2.90 -5.63
N LYS A 84 -1.08 3.29 -5.21
CA LYS A 84 -2.36 2.76 -5.74
C LYS A 84 -2.63 1.28 -5.48
N ALA A 85 -1.85 0.66 -4.59
CA ALA A 85 -2.03 -0.72 -4.16
C ALA A 85 -2.55 -0.84 -2.70
N GLY A 86 -3.43 0.07 -2.25
CA GLY A 86 -3.92 0.09 -0.87
C GLY A 86 -2.93 0.68 0.15
N SER A 87 -1.97 1.49 -0.31
CA SER A 87 -0.85 1.94 0.53
C SER A 87 -1.20 3.01 1.56
N SER A 88 -2.37 3.64 1.45
CA SER A 88 -2.89 4.51 2.51
C SER A 88 -3.36 3.67 3.70
N GLU A 89 -4.10 2.61 3.43
CA GLU A 89 -4.57 1.64 4.42
C GLU A 89 -3.37 0.90 5.05
N ALA A 90 -2.36 0.51 4.26
CA ALA A 90 -1.16 -0.13 4.79
C ALA A 90 -0.38 0.79 5.74
N SER A 91 -0.41 2.09 5.46
CA SER A 91 0.21 3.08 6.35
C SER A 91 -0.53 3.29 7.67
N VAL A 92 -1.83 2.98 7.74
CA VAL A 92 -2.58 2.95 9.01
C VAL A 92 -2.02 1.82 9.89
N ILE A 93 -1.86 0.63 9.32
CA ILE A 93 -1.27 -0.53 9.99
C ILE A 93 0.15 -0.20 10.46
N ALA A 94 1.00 0.33 9.57
CA ALA A 94 2.36 0.71 9.91
C ALA A 94 2.41 1.72 11.08
N ARG A 95 1.62 2.80 11.02
CA ARG A 95 1.55 3.79 12.12
C ARG A 95 1.13 3.17 13.44
N ARG A 96 0.19 2.21 13.40
CA ARG A 96 -0.27 1.51 14.60
C ARG A 96 0.85 0.65 15.19
N LEU A 97 1.55 -0.11 14.34
CA LEU A 97 2.71 -0.92 14.74
C LEU A 97 3.85 -0.04 15.32
N GLY A 98 4.04 1.16 14.79
CA GLY A 98 4.99 2.16 15.31
C GLY A 98 4.50 2.99 16.50
N GLY A 99 3.31 2.70 17.06
CA GLY A 99 2.79 3.43 18.24
C GLY A 99 2.43 4.90 17.99
N CYS A 100 2.19 5.30 16.74
CA CYS A 100 2.01 6.71 16.38
C CYS A 100 0.59 7.25 16.64
N VAL A 101 0.53 8.48 17.17
CA VAL A 101 -0.70 9.23 17.51
C VAL A 101 -0.65 10.62 16.85
N PRO A 102 -1.76 11.15 16.29
CA PRO A 102 -3.10 10.55 16.18
C PRO A 102 -3.14 9.34 15.24
N ARG A 103 -4.14 8.47 15.39
CA ARG A 103 -4.36 7.34 14.47
C ARG A 103 -4.75 7.85 13.08
N GLY A 104 -4.52 7.05 12.06
CA GLY A 104 -4.87 7.39 10.67
C GLY A 104 -3.77 7.01 9.68
N PRO A 105 -3.95 7.30 8.38
CA PRO A 105 -2.96 7.01 7.36
C PRO A 105 -1.76 7.96 7.49
N CYS A 106 -0.61 7.53 6.98
CA CYS A 106 0.53 8.40 6.84
C CYS A 106 0.29 9.53 5.85
N CYS A 107 0.48 10.75 6.32
CA CYS A 107 0.32 11.95 5.54
C CYS A 107 1.19 13.09 6.10
N MET A 108 1.69 13.96 5.21
CA MET A 108 2.51 15.10 5.56
C MET A 108 1.70 16.25 6.20
N MET A 109 0.58 16.66 5.59
CA MET A 109 -0.24 17.78 6.06
C MET A 109 -1.70 17.68 5.56
N PRO A 110 -2.69 18.22 6.29
CA PRO A 110 -4.10 18.20 5.92
C PRO A 110 -4.33 18.63 4.47
N GLY A 111 -5.22 17.92 3.79
CA GLY A 111 -5.51 18.17 2.38
C GLY A 111 -4.35 17.92 1.40
N HIS A 112 -3.25 17.26 1.76
CA HIS A 112 -2.16 16.94 0.81
C HIS A 112 -2.04 15.43 0.50
N PRO A 113 -2.18 14.99 -0.78
CA PRO A 113 -2.68 15.78 -1.91
C PRO A 113 -4.15 16.18 -1.69
N PRO A 114 -4.67 17.19 -2.43
CA PRO A 114 -6.01 17.76 -2.26
C PRO A 114 -7.09 16.73 -1.91
N GLY A 115 -7.59 16.82 -0.68
CA GLY A 115 -8.68 15.99 -0.15
C GLY A 115 -8.31 14.55 0.25
N SER A 116 -7.04 14.27 0.55
CA SER A 116 -6.60 12.95 1.04
C SER A 116 -6.33 12.93 2.55
N CYS A 117 -5.67 13.96 3.07
CA CYS A 117 -5.17 13.97 4.44
C CYS A 117 -6.19 14.55 5.43
N PRO A 118 -6.63 13.78 6.45
CA PRO A 118 -7.74 14.19 7.30
C PRO A 118 -7.33 15.14 8.45
N SER A 119 -6.07 15.12 8.91
CA SER A 119 -5.63 15.91 10.06
C SER A 119 -4.11 16.11 10.10
N GLU A 120 -3.65 17.02 10.97
CA GLU A 120 -2.23 17.24 11.28
C GLU A 120 -1.68 16.12 12.17
N GLY A 121 -0.35 16.00 12.26
CA GLY A 121 0.31 14.98 13.09
C GLY A 121 0.30 13.56 12.49
N LEU A 122 -0.12 13.42 11.23
CA LEU A 122 -0.16 12.15 10.51
C LEU A 122 1.16 11.73 9.86
N MET A 123 2.26 12.41 10.18
CA MET A 123 3.62 11.92 9.94
C MET A 123 4.09 11.10 11.15
N CYS A 124 4.73 9.95 10.94
CA CYS A 124 5.13 9.04 12.01
C CYS A 124 6.64 8.80 11.93
N PRO A 125 7.44 9.32 12.88
CA PRO A 125 8.89 9.13 12.88
C PRO A 125 9.34 7.66 12.97
N ALA A 126 8.55 6.80 13.63
CA ALA A 126 8.83 5.37 13.74
C ALA A 126 8.63 4.61 12.41
N VAL A 127 7.86 5.17 11.46
CA VAL A 127 7.59 4.55 10.16
C VAL A 127 8.44 5.23 9.10
N LEU A 128 9.49 4.55 8.65
CA LEU A 128 10.24 5.00 7.48
C LEU A 128 9.46 4.64 6.21
N GLY A 129 9.42 5.55 5.24
CA GLY A 129 8.51 5.43 4.10
C GLY A 129 7.05 5.74 4.41
N CYS A 130 6.77 6.36 5.56
CA CYS A 130 5.42 6.81 5.92
C CYS A 130 4.80 7.67 4.81
N THR A 131 5.55 8.67 4.32
CA THR A 131 5.12 9.52 3.21
C THR A 131 6.04 9.34 2.00
N ALA A 132 5.51 9.68 0.83
CA ALA A 132 6.14 9.55 -0.49
C ALA A 132 6.30 8.11 -1.00
N HIS A 133 6.51 8.00 -2.31
CA HIS A 133 6.73 6.75 -3.05
C HIS A 133 8.20 6.64 -3.47
N MET A 134 9.09 6.88 -2.51
CA MET A 134 10.55 6.96 -2.71
C MET A 134 11.29 5.87 -1.94
N MET A 135 12.40 5.40 -2.47
CA MET A 135 13.35 4.46 -1.89
C MET A 135 14.72 5.14 -1.89
N ASP A 136 15.11 5.69 -0.73
CA ASP A 136 16.44 6.27 -0.53
C ASP A 136 17.44 5.17 -0.11
N PRO A 137 18.76 5.40 -0.22
CA PRO A 137 19.76 4.39 0.15
C PRO A 137 19.61 3.86 1.59
N LYS A 138 19.14 4.71 2.53
CA LYS A 138 18.90 4.29 3.91
C LYS A 138 17.72 3.32 3.99
N ARG A 139 16.64 3.56 3.24
CA ARG A 139 15.52 2.61 3.12
C ARG A 139 15.99 1.29 2.50
N ASN A 140 16.85 1.33 1.49
CA ASN A 140 17.36 0.11 0.87
C ASN A 140 18.18 -0.73 1.85
N THR A 141 19.08 -0.10 2.62
CA THR A 141 19.84 -0.82 3.66
C THR A 141 18.97 -1.44 4.74
N MET A 142 17.81 -0.85 5.04
CA MET A 142 16.88 -1.39 6.04
C MET A 142 16.07 -2.57 5.54
N LEU A 143 15.82 -2.63 4.23
CA LEU A 143 15.13 -3.77 3.65
C LEU A 143 15.97 -5.04 3.86
N GLU A 144 17.29 -4.90 3.78
CA GLU A 144 18.25 -5.98 4.03
C GLU A 144 18.49 -6.28 5.53
N ASP A 145 18.00 -5.46 6.45
CA ASP A 145 18.20 -5.64 7.89
C ASP A 145 17.15 -6.61 8.49
N PRO A 146 17.54 -7.80 8.98
CA PRO A 146 16.61 -8.76 9.57
C PRO A 146 15.99 -8.31 10.90
N SER A 147 16.58 -7.32 11.59
CA SER A 147 16.05 -6.77 12.84
C SER A 147 14.93 -5.75 12.64
N VAL A 148 14.78 -5.22 11.42
CA VAL A 148 13.77 -4.21 11.08
C VAL A 148 12.55 -4.90 10.51
N PHE A 149 11.39 -4.68 11.15
CA PHE A 149 10.12 -5.10 10.57
C PHE A 149 9.81 -4.26 9.32
N SER A 150 9.85 -4.91 8.17
CA SER A 150 9.64 -4.30 6.86
C SER A 150 8.35 -4.83 6.25
N MET A 151 7.48 -3.91 5.81
CA MET A 151 6.21 -4.26 5.17
C MET A 151 5.96 -3.50 3.88
N SER A 152 5.15 -4.09 3.01
CA SER A 152 4.67 -3.45 1.78
C SER A 152 3.20 -3.79 1.51
N ASN A 153 2.72 -3.39 0.34
CA ASN A 153 1.38 -3.61 -0.13
C ASN A 153 1.42 -3.86 -1.64
N VAL A 154 0.63 -4.82 -2.12
CA VAL A 154 0.50 -5.14 -3.55
C VAL A 154 -0.97 -5.19 -3.93
N ARG A 155 -1.22 -5.10 -5.24
CA ARG A 155 -2.51 -5.14 -5.89
C ARG A 155 -2.32 -5.74 -7.27
N ASP A 156 -3.35 -6.35 -7.83
CA ASP A 156 -3.41 -6.74 -9.23
C ASP A 156 -2.90 -5.59 -10.10
N VAL A 157 -2.01 -5.94 -11.03
CA VAL A 157 -1.20 -4.99 -11.78
C VAL A 157 -2.08 -4.05 -12.60
N VAL A 158 -3.09 -4.61 -13.27
CA VAL A 158 -4.03 -3.84 -14.08
C VAL A 158 -4.86 -2.94 -13.20
N ASP A 159 -5.44 -3.47 -12.11
CA ASP A 159 -6.26 -2.66 -11.21
C ASP A 159 -5.45 -1.55 -10.52
N ARG A 160 -4.16 -1.78 -10.22
CA ARG A 160 -3.23 -0.75 -9.75
C ARG A 160 -3.03 0.33 -10.82
N MET A 161 -2.79 -0.06 -12.07
CA MET A 161 -2.61 0.87 -13.18
C MET A 161 -3.86 1.70 -13.44
N VAL A 162 -5.04 1.08 -13.56
CA VAL A 162 -6.32 1.78 -13.73
C VAL A 162 -6.55 2.75 -12.57
N SER A 163 -6.26 2.31 -11.34
CA SER A 163 -6.38 3.19 -10.17
C SER A 163 -5.43 4.39 -10.23
N GLY A 164 -4.22 4.24 -10.78
CA GLY A 164 -3.27 5.33 -10.97
C GLY A 164 -3.62 6.25 -12.13
N PHE A 165 -4.07 5.69 -13.25
CA PHE A 165 -4.54 6.40 -14.43
C PHE A 165 -5.64 7.40 -14.10
N LEU A 166 -6.62 6.96 -13.30
CA LEU A 166 -7.76 7.78 -12.90
C LEU A 166 -7.49 8.63 -11.64
N TYR A 167 -6.22 8.82 -11.30
CA TYR A 167 -5.79 9.61 -10.15
C TYR A 167 -5.03 10.87 -10.58
N THR A 168 -4.60 11.66 -9.59
CA THR A 168 -3.81 12.87 -9.83
C THR A 168 -2.33 12.56 -10.05
N GLN A 169 -1.57 13.55 -10.51
CA GLN A 169 -0.11 13.42 -10.57
C GLN A 169 0.50 13.09 -9.20
N PRO A 170 1.62 12.34 -9.17
CA PRO A 170 2.41 11.88 -10.32
C PRO A 170 1.93 10.57 -10.97
N HIS A 171 0.76 10.06 -10.57
CA HIS A 171 0.31 8.69 -10.86
C HIS A 171 -0.28 8.48 -12.26
N SER A 172 -0.71 9.56 -12.91
CA SER A 172 -1.37 9.56 -14.22
C SER A 172 -0.56 10.30 -15.28
N PRO A 173 -0.70 9.93 -16.57
CA PRO A 173 -0.08 10.65 -17.69
C PRO A 173 -0.77 12.00 -17.91
N LEU A 174 -0.11 12.89 -18.66
CA LEU A 174 -0.59 14.28 -18.85
C LEU A 174 -1.91 14.35 -19.62
N CYS A 175 -2.15 13.42 -20.55
CA CYS A 175 -3.38 13.34 -21.35
C CYS A 175 -4.65 13.17 -20.50
N THR A 176 -4.58 12.62 -19.28
CA THR A 176 -5.75 12.48 -18.37
C THR A 176 -6.33 13.81 -17.86
N ARG A 177 -5.66 14.93 -18.18
CA ARG A 177 -5.99 16.26 -17.67
C ARG A 177 -6.81 17.10 -18.64
N THR A 178 -6.98 16.65 -19.88
CA THR A 178 -7.79 17.37 -20.85
C THR A 178 -9.27 17.15 -20.55
N ASP A 179 -10.14 18.05 -21.01
CA ASP A 179 -11.58 17.83 -20.89
C ASP A 179 -12.09 16.77 -21.87
N ASP A 180 -11.42 16.66 -23.02
CA ASP A 180 -11.67 15.67 -24.07
C ASP A 180 -10.55 14.60 -24.05
N VAL A 181 -10.57 13.73 -23.03
CA VAL A 181 -9.59 12.63 -22.93
C VAL A 181 -10.03 11.49 -23.85
N ASP A 182 -9.17 11.12 -24.81
CA ASP A 182 -9.23 9.80 -25.44
C ASP A 182 -8.62 8.79 -24.46
N TYR A 183 -9.47 8.08 -23.71
CA TYR A 183 -9.05 7.21 -22.63
C TYR A 183 -8.22 6.02 -23.10
N GLU A 184 -8.51 5.47 -24.28
CA GLU A 184 -7.78 4.34 -24.85
C GLU A 184 -6.36 4.76 -25.22
N SER A 185 -6.22 5.74 -26.10
CA SER A 185 -4.90 6.28 -26.51
C SER A 185 -4.08 6.79 -25.31
N CYS A 186 -4.74 7.41 -24.33
CA CYS A 186 -4.08 7.93 -23.13
C CYS A 186 -3.63 6.80 -22.17
N PHE A 187 -4.39 5.70 -22.08
CA PHE A 187 -3.97 4.53 -21.31
C PHE A 187 -2.83 3.80 -22.01
N GLU A 188 -2.84 3.70 -23.35
CA GLU A 188 -1.69 3.22 -24.14
C GLU A 188 -0.42 4.06 -23.91
N GLU A 189 -0.54 5.39 -23.84
CA GLU A 189 0.58 6.27 -23.46
C GLU A 189 1.13 5.89 -22.06
N MET A 190 0.25 5.63 -21.09
CA MET A 190 0.65 5.17 -19.75
C MET A 190 1.38 3.83 -19.81
N MET A 191 0.87 2.87 -20.61
CA MET A 191 1.47 1.54 -20.75
C MET A 191 2.84 1.58 -21.43
N ASN A 192 3.06 2.46 -22.39
CA ASN A 192 4.35 2.65 -23.08
C ASN A 192 5.31 3.60 -22.32
N THR A 193 4.76 4.23 -21.28
CA THR A 193 5.37 4.97 -20.18
C THR A 193 6.42 4.27 -19.31
N THR A 194 7.75 4.26 -19.53
CA THR A 194 8.72 3.63 -18.58
C THR A 194 8.53 4.05 -17.13
N LYS A 195 8.17 5.32 -16.93
CA LYS A 195 7.81 5.88 -15.63
C LYS A 195 6.66 5.12 -14.92
N PHE A 196 5.72 4.54 -15.64
CA PHE A 196 4.50 3.91 -15.10
C PHE A 196 4.52 2.37 -15.13
N GLN A 197 5.55 1.78 -15.75
CA GLN A 197 5.71 0.33 -15.89
C GLN A 197 6.42 -0.27 -14.67
N ASN A 198 6.07 -1.49 -14.26
CA ASN A 198 6.74 -2.26 -13.22
C ASN A 198 6.97 -1.46 -11.90
N VAL A 199 5.96 -0.70 -11.46
CA VAL A 199 6.10 0.25 -10.33
C VAL A 199 6.26 -0.47 -9.00
N ALA A 200 5.52 -1.56 -8.79
CA ALA A 200 5.61 -2.33 -7.54
C ALA A 200 6.96 -3.03 -7.45
N ALA A 201 7.38 -3.68 -8.52
CA ALA A 201 8.68 -4.33 -8.68
C ALA A 201 9.82 -3.34 -8.40
N ARG A 202 9.83 -2.16 -9.04
CA ARG A 202 10.84 -1.12 -8.77
C ARG A 202 10.91 -0.74 -7.29
N MET A 203 9.78 -0.52 -6.65
CA MET A 203 9.78 -0.15 -5.23
C MET A 203 10.27 -1.28 -4.32
N VAL A 204 9.88 -2.51 -4.60
CA VAL A 204 10.30 -3.69 -3.83
C VAL A 204 11.79 -4.00 -4.03
N SER A 205 12.36 -3.68 -5.20
CA SER A 205 13.80 -3.79 -5.44
C SER A 205 14.61 -2.56 -4.96
N GLY A 206 13.98 -1.55 -4.35
CA GLY A 206 14.69 -0.43 -3.74
C GLY A 206 14.81 0.83 -4.61
N HIS A 207 13.93 1.01 -5.60
CA HIS A 207 13.89 2.19 -6.47
C HIS A 207 12.63 3.04 -6.27
N ASP A 208 12.70 4.31 -6.66
CA ASP A 208 11.55 5.22 -6.63
C ASP A 208 10.45 4.79 -7.62
N ALA A 209 9.19 4.93 -7.22
CA ALA A 209 8.03 4.44 -7.99
C ALA A 209 7.92 5.02 -9.41
N TYR A 210 8.37 6.26 -9.59
CA TYR A 210 8.17 7.05 -10.80
C TYR A 210 9.48 7.56 -11.39
N GLU A 211 10.60 6.93 -11.03
CA GLU A 211 11.91 7.20 -11.61
C GLU A 211 12.02 6.47 -12.95
N GLY A 212 11.96 7.23 -14.06
CA GLY A 212 11.92 6.69 -15.42
C GLY A 212 13.28 6.25 -16.00
N SER A 213 14.37 6.48 -15.27
CA SER A 213 15.73 6.01 -15.62
C SER A 213 15.92 4.52 -15.30
N VAL A 214 15.18 3.98 -14.34
CA VAL A 214 15.21 2.55 -14.00
C VAL A 214 14.34 1.81 -15.01
N LYS A 215 14.98 1.06 -15.90
CA LYS A 215 14.30 0.16 -16.83
C LYS A 215 14.40 -1.25 -16.26
N LEU A 216 13.26 -1.76 -15.79
CA LEU A 216 13.11 -3.20 -15.58
C LEU A 216 12.67 -3.83 -16.89
N CYS A 217 13.09 -5.06 -17.14
CA CYS A 217 12.68 -5.82 -18.31
C CYS A 217 11.15 -5.78 -18.52
N MET A 218 10.76 -5.55 -19.77
CA MET A 218 9.37 -5.45 -20.23
C MET A 218 8.94 -6.78 -20.83
N ASN A 219 9.84 -7.40 -21.60
CA ASN A 219 9.58 -8.64 -22.32
C ASN A 219 10.90 -9.34 -22.68
N LYS A 220 10.99 -10.63 -22.36
CA LYS A 220 12.12 -11.50 -22.70
C LYS A 220 12.51 -11.45 -24.18
N ASP A 221 11.52 -11.21 -25.05
CA ASP A 221 11.68 -11.20 -26.51
C ASP A 221 12.03 -9.82 -27.09
N GLN A 222 11.87 -8.73 -26.32
CA GLN A 222 11.99 -7.35 -26.84
C GLN A 222 13.17 -6.56 -26.27
N ASP A 223 13.74 -6.96 -25.14
CA ASP A 223 14.81 -6.20 -24.49
C ASP A 223 16.21 -6.53 -25.02
N VAL A 224 16.98 -5.46 -25.30
CA VAL A 224 18.37 -5.53 -25.78
C VAL A 224 19.26 -6.07 -24.65
N GLY A 225 19.62 -7.36 -24.73
CA GLY A 225 20.26 -8.12 -23.66
C GLY A 225 19.62 -9.49 -23.43
N GLY A 226 18.40 -9.70 -23.94
CA GLY A 226 17.69 -10.99 -23.93
C GLY A 226 17.28 -11.46 -22.54
N GLU A 227 17.05 -12.78 -22.41
CA GLU A 227 16.57 -13.44 -21.18
C GLU A 227 17.40 -13.14 -19.91
N ALA A 228 18.69 -12.83 -20.05
CA ALA A 228 19.61 -12.65 -18.93
C ALA A 228 19.36 -11.35 -18.13
N ALA A 229 19.14 -10.22 -18.80
CA ALA A 229 18.85 -8.94 -18.12
C ALA A 229 17.51 -9.00 -17.36
N CYS A 230 16.52 -9.68 -17.93
CA CYS A 230 15.23 -9.93 -17.28
C CYS A 230 15.34 -10.82 -16.05
N ALA A 231 16.31 -11.74 -16.03
CA ALA A 231 16.55 -12.62 -14.88
C ALA A 231 17.17 -11.85 -13.71
N GLU A 232 18.14 -10.97 -13.95
CA GLU A 232 18.77 -10.14 -12.90
C GLU A 232 17.76 -9.17 -12.24
N ASP A 233 16.93 -8.51 -13.06
CA ASP A 233 15.87 -7.64 -12.57
C ASP A 233 14.87 -8.41 -11.70
N LEU A 234 14.44 -9.58 -12.16
CA LEU A 234 13.51 -10.42 -11.43
C LEU A 234 14.14 -10.98 -10.14
N GLU A 235 15.41 -11.40 -10.17
CA GLU A 235 16.14 -11.84 -8.98
C GLU A 235 16.19 -10.74 -7.93
N SER A 236 16.54 -9.51 -8.32
CA SER A 236 16.54 -8.38 -7.39
C SER A 236 15.15 -8.09 -6.80
N VAL A 237 14.09 -8.25 -7.59
CA VAL A 237 12.71 -8.05 -7.13
C VAL A 237 12.28 -9.14 -6.17
N ILE A 238 12.56 -10.42 -6.48
CA ILE A 238 12.24 -11.55 -5.58
C ILE A 238 13.05 -11.48 -4.30
N LYS A 239 14.34 -11.13 -4.37
CA LYS A 239 15.18 -10.86 -3.19
C LYS A 239 14.59 -9.73 -2.33
N GLY A 240 14.18 -8.62 -2.96
CA GLY A 240 13.51 -7.51 -2.29
C GLY A 240 12.21 -7.95 -1.60
N ALA A 241 11.40 -8.77 -2.27
CA ALA A 241 10.17 -9.32 -1.71
C ALA A 241 10.43 -10.25 -0.52
N CYS A 242 11.45 -11.11 -0.60
CA CYS A 242 11.86 -12.01 0.48
C CYS A 242 12.48 -11.28 1.67
N ASN A 243 12.96 -10.06 1.47
CA ASN A 243 13.45 -9.20 2.53
C ASN A 243 12.33 -8.47 3.30
N LEU A 244 11.11 -8.42 2.75
CA LEU A 244 9.95 -7.97 3.50
C LEU A 244 9.53 -9.05 4.51
N ASN A 245 9.09 -8.63 5.69
CA ASN A 245 8.45 -9.53 6.65
C ASN A 245 6.98 -9.75 6.31
N PHE A 246 6.33 -8.75 5.70
CA PHE A 246 4.89 -8.79 5.52
C PHE A 246 4.43 -7.96 4.31
N VAL A 247 3.48 -8.48 3.54
CA VAL A 247 2.86 -7.75 2.43
C VAL A 247 1.34 -7.83 2.55
N THR A 248 0.64 -6.70 2.48
CA THR A 248 -0.83 -6.71 2.37
C THR A 248 -1.26 -6.91 0.92
N MET A 249 -2.21 -7.81 0.67
CA MET A 249 -2.91 -7.96 -0.61
C MET A 249 -4.14 -7.06 -0.62
N CYS A 250 -4.29 -6.19 -1.63
CA CYS A 250 -5.44 -5.29 -1.74
C CYS A 250 -6.77 -6.05 -1.94
N GLU A 251 -6.71 -7.19 -2.63
CA GLU A 251 -7.83 -8.05 -3.00
C GLU A 251 -8.33 -8.91 -1.82
N ALA A 252 -7.48 -9.14 -0.82
CA ALA A 252 -7.76 -9.98 0.34
C ALA A 252 -7.26 -9.27 1.61
N TRP A 253 -7.76 -8.05 1.82
CA TRP A 253 -7.26 -7.15 2.85
C TRP A 253 -7.44 -7.72 4.26
N ALA A 254 -8.64 -8.18 4.60
CA ALA A 254 -8.93 -8.67 5.94
C ALA A 254 -8.17 -9.97 6.24
N SER A 255 -8.06 -10.86 5.24
CA SER A 255 -7.23 -12.07 5.32
C SER A 255 -5.73 -11.74 5.46
N SER A 256 -5.24 -10.70 4.78
CA SER A 256 -3.87 -10.20 5.00
C SER A 256 -3.69 -9.75 6.44
N VAL A 257 -4.62 -8.97 6.99
CA VAL A 257 -4.56 -8.52 8.39
C VAL A 257 -4.61 -9.70 9.37
N LEU A 258 -5.38 -10.76 9.10
CA LEU A 258 -5.30 -12.00 9.90
C LEU A 258 -3.90 -12.61 9.88
N LEU A 259 -3.28 -12.71 8.70
CA LEU A 259 -1.89 -13.18 8.58
C LEU A 259 -0.89 -12.28 9.29
N LEU A 260 -1.15 -10.97 9.41
CA LEU A 260 -0.30 -10.09 10.22
C LEU A 260 -0.25 -10.57 11.67
N PHE A 261 -1.37 -11.00 12.25
CA PHE A 261 -1.42 -11.54 13.62
C PHE A 261 -0.83 -12.95 13.74
N GLU A 262 -0.72 -13.71 12.64
CA GLU A 262 0.04 -14.97 12.60
C GLU A 262 1.55 -14.74 12.47
N THR A 263 1.93 -13.64 11.80
CA THR A 263 3.31 -13.18 11.61
C THR A 263 3.83 -12.56 12.93
N LEU A 264 3.04 -11.69 13.54
CA LEU A 264 3.35 -11.02 14.80
C LEU A 264 2.52 -11.65 15.93
N ARG A 265 2.92 -12.83 16.40
CA ARG A 265 2.12 -13.63 17.35
C ARG A 265 1.89 -12.95 18.71
N TRP A 266 2.76 -12.01 19.06
CA TRP A 266 2.68 -11.17 20.25
C TRP A 266 1.73 -9.96 20.08
N LEU A 267 1.35 -9.63 18.85
CA LEU A 267 0.50 -8.48 18.53
C LEU A 267 -0.96 -8.79 18.89
N GLU A 268 -1.54 -7.97 19.76
CA GLU A 268 -2.95 -8.11 20.12
C GLU A 268 -3.87 -7.54 19.02
N PRO A 269 -4.92 -8.28 18.61
CA PRO A 269 -5.88 -7.80 17.63
C PRO A 269 -6.74 -6.63 18.13
N THR A 270 -6.75 -5.55 17.35
CA THR A 270 -7.58 -4.37 17.60
C THR A 270 -8.35 -3.98 16.34
N ALA A 271 -9.52 -3.37 16.49
CA ALA A 271 -10.41 -3.00 15.38
C ALA A 271 -9.72 -2.07 14.37
N ASP A 272 -8.77 -1.25 14.82
CA ASP A 272 -8.06 -0.30 13.97
C ASP A 272 -7.18 -0.95 12.88
N PHE A 273 -6.85 -2.25 13.02
CA PHE A 273 -6.12 -2.99 12.00
C PHE A 273 -7.00 -3.47 10.84
N PHE A 274 -8.33 -3.46 11.03
CA PHE A 274 -9.30 -3.78 10.00
C PHE A 274 -10.02 -2.50 9.55
N PRO A 275 -9.31 -1.47 9.04
CA PRO A 275 -10.00 -0.33 8.47
C PRO A 275 -10.85 -0.87 7.32
N ALA A 276 -12.17 -0.69 7.38
CA ALA A 276 -13.05 -1.09 6.29
C ALA A 276 -12.49 -0.46 5.00
N PRO A 277 -12.09 -1.27 3.99
CA PRO A 277 -11.63 -0.73 2.74
C PRO A 277 -12.73 0.18 2.21
N ARG A 278 -12.43 1.46 1.98
CA ARG A 278 -13.39 2.42 1.39
C ARG A 278 -13.66 2.12 -0.10
N HIS A 279 -13.40 0.89 -0.53
CA HIS A 279 -13.37 0.41 -1.90
C HIS A 279 -14.56 -0.50 -2.26
N ARG A 280 -15.72 -0.33 -1.63
CA ARG A 280 -16.91 -0.44 -2.46
C ARG A 280 -16.96 0.83 -3.28
N HIS A 281 -16.54 0.73 -4.54
CA HIS A 281 -17.13 1.56 -5.59
C HIS A 281 -18.60 1.66 -5.23
N ARG A 282 -19.01 2.86 -4.80
CA ARG A 282 -20.41 3.15 -4.55
C ARG A 282 -21.03 2.89 -5.91
N GLN A 283 -21.69 1.74 -6.10
CA GLN A 283 -22.79 1.67 -7.04
C GLN A 283 -23.70 2.79 -6.56
N LEU A 284 -23.54 3.96 -7.17
CA LEU A 284 -24.39 5.08 -6.91
C LEU A 284 -25.74 4.62 -7.41
N SER A 285 -26.59 4.23 -6.47
CA SER A 285 -28.03 4.33 -6.63
C SER A 285 -28.31 5.64 -7.35
N SER A 286 -28.92 5.55 -8.54
CA SER A 286 -29.39 6.69 -9.32
C SER A 286 -30.11 7.70 -8.42
N SER A 287 -29.43 8.78 -8.02
CA SER A 287 -30.05 9.84 -7.24
C SER A 287 -30.11 11.08 -8.11
N GLU A 288 -31.29 11.30 -8.69
CA GLU A 288 -31.65 12.55 -9.39
C GLU A 288 -31.78 13.76 -8.45
N ASP A 289 -31.59 13.60 -7.13
CA ASP A 289 -31.86 14.67 -6.17
C ASP A 289 -30.63 15.04 -5.32
N ALA A 290 -29.81 15.96 -5.82
CA ALA A 290 -28.93 16.78 -4.98
C ALA A 290 -28.62 18.11 -5.67
N LYS A 291 -29.56 19.07 -5.55
CA LYS A 291 -29.31 20.48 -5.82
C LYS A 291 -29.00 21.23 -4.52
N GLU A 292 -28.05 22.15 -4.67
CA GLU A 292 -27.81 23.38 -3.90
C GLU A 292 -26.97 23.35 -2.60
N GLY A 293 -25.83 24.05 -2.69
CA GLY A 293 -25.43 25.00 -1.65
C GLY A 293 -24.11 24.77 -0.90
N ALA A 294 -22.94 24.95 -1.55
CA ALA A 294 -21.71 25.32 -0.83
C ALA A 294 -20.68 26.00 -1.74
N ALA A 295 -20.08 27.09 -1.23
CA ALA A 295 -19.24 28.05 -1.92
C ALA A 295 -17.87 27.50 -2.39
N ALA A 296 -17.35 28.15 -3.44
CA ALA A 296 -16.19 27.77 -4.25
C ALA A 296 -14.86 27.72 -3.47
N GLY A 297 -14.39 26.51 -3.15
CA GLY A 297 -12.98 26.16 -3.27
C GLY A 297 -12.71 25.54 -4.65
N PRO A 298 -11.44 25.29 -5.05
CA PRO A 298 -11.15 24.61 -6.32
C PRO A 298 -11.90 23.28 -6.34
N GLN A 299 -12.98 23.27 -7.12
CA GLN A 299 -13.95 22.18 -7.16
C GLN A 299 -13.21 20.93 -7.59
N ARG A 300 -13.39 19.84 -6.83
CA ARG A 300 -13.23 18.49 -7.38
C ARG A 300 -14.19 18.39 -8.57
N HIS A 301 -13.71 18.69 -9.77
CA HIS A 301 -14.46 18.42 -10.98
C HIS A 301 -14.67 16.91 -11.06
N ASN A 302 -15.88 16.46 -10.73
CA ASN A 302 -16.49 15.20 -11.16
C ASN A 302 -15.55 13.98 -11.24
N THR A 303 -14.87 13.63 -10.14
CA THR A 303 -13.98 12.47 -10.12
C THR A 303 -14.73 11.15 -10.19
N GLY A 304 -16.01 11.08 -9.79
CA GLY A 304 -16.80 9.84 -9.84
C GLY A 304 -17.20 9.44 -11.26
N SER A 305 -17.88 10.33 -11.97
CA SER A 305 -18.37 10.06 -13.33
C SER A 305 -17.23 9.91 -14.34
N LYS A 306 -16.16 10.72 -14.25
CA LYS A 306 -14.97 10.56 -15.10
C LYS A 306 -14.25 9.22 -14.83
N HIS A 307 -14.26 8.75 -13.58
CA HIS A 307 -13.65 7.48 -13.22
C HIS A 307 -14.45 6.29 -13.76
N GLU A 308 -15.77 6.29 -13.61
CA GLU A 308 -16.64 5.26 -14.19
C GLU A 308 -16.54 5.24 -15.72
N GLU A 309 -16.53 6.42 -16.34
CA GLU A 309 -16.40 6.52 -17.79
C GLU A 309 -15.03 6.01 -18.26
N GLY A 310 -13.93 6.44 -17.64
CA GLY A 310 -12.59 5.97 -17.99
C GLY A 310 -12.42 4.46 -17.86
N ILE A 311 -13.04 3.81 -16.86
CA ILE A 311 -12.98 2.34 -16.72
C ILE A 311 -13.62 1.62 -17.91
N LYS A 312 -14.72 2.14 -18.49
CA LYS A 312 -15.42 1.49 -19.60
C LYS A 312 -14.58 1.42 -20.88
N HIS A 313 -13.65 2.35 -21.05
CA HIS A 313 -12.75 2.42 -22.21
C HIS A 313 -11.51 1.53 -22.07
N ILE A 314 -11.29 0.91 -20.89
CA ILE A 314 -10.17 -0.01 -20.68
C ILE A 314 -10.63 -1.43 -21.03
N THR A 315 -10.54 -1.75 -22.32
CA THR A 315 -10.97 -3.02 -22.91
C THR A 315 -10.15 -4.21 -22.39
N PRO A 316 -10.64 -5.46 -22.53
CA PRO A 316 -9.86 -6.65 -22.19
C PRO A 316 -8.49 -6.70 -22.89
N GLU A 317 -8.42 -6.29 -24.15
CA GLU A 317 -7.18 -6.26 -24.92
C GLU A 317 -6.17 -5.28 -24.33
N LEU A 318 -6.62 -4.09 -23.90
CA LEU A 318 -5.77 -3.12 -23.21
C LEU A 318 -5.34 -3.63 -21.83
N ARG A 319 -6.20 -4.40 -21.13
CA ARG A 319 -5.82 -5.02 -19.86
C ARG A 319 -4.72 -6.05 -20.06
N ASP A 320 -4.82 -6.90 -21.08
CA ASP A 320 -3.79 -7.89 -21.40
C ASP A 320 -2.48 -7.22 -21.82
N ALA A 321 -2.55 -6.18 -22.66
CA ALA A 321 -1.40 -5.36 -23.01
C ALA A 321 -0.76 -4.70 -21.77
N ALA A 322 -1.57 -4.23 -20.82
CA ALA A 322 -1.08 -3.66 -19.57
C ALA A 322 -0.32 -4.70 -18.72
N ARG A 323 -0.82 -5.93 -18.63
CA ARG A 323 -0.11 -7.04 -17.96
C ARG A 323 1.23 -7.31 -18.64
N SER A 324 1.26 -7.41 -19.97
CA SER A 324 2.49 -7.63 -20.72
C SER A 324 3.50 -6.50 -20.53
N ALA A 325 3.06 -5.24 -20.56
CA ALA A 325 3.93 -4.08 -20.31
C ALA A 325 4.45 -4.00 -18.87
N ASN A 326 3.90 -4.80 -17.96
CA ASN A 326 4.22 -4.84 -16.54
C ASN A 326 4.55 -6.27 -16.06
N ALA A 327 5.23 -7.04 -16.91
CA ALA A 327 5.50 -8.45 -16.67
C ALA A 327 6.25 -8.74 -15.35
N VAL A 328 7.09 -7.81 -14.87
CA VAL A 328 7.82 -7.97 -13.60
C VAL A 328 6.92 -7.67 -12.40
N ASP A 329 6.02 -6.68 -12.49
CA ASP A 329 4.96 -6.49 -11.49
C ASP A 329 4.05 -7.73 -11.42
N GLU A 330 3.74 -8.36 -12.56
CA GLU A 330 2.94 -9.60 -12.61
C GLU A 330 3.67 -10.76 -11.93
N ALA A 331 4.96 -10.96 -12.24
CA ALA A 331 5.77 -11.99 -11.60
C ALA A 331 5.90 -11.77 -10.08
N LEU A 332 6.09 -10.52 -9.63
CA LEU A 332 6.09 -10.17 -8.21
C LEU A 332 4.74 -10.49 -7.56
N HIS A 333 3.64 -10.07 -8.19
CA HIS A 333 2.29 -10.30 -7.65
C HIS A 333 1.99 -11.81 -7.55
N GLU A 334 2.40 -12.59 -8.55
CA GLU A 334 2.27 -14.05 -8.56
C GLU A 334 3.07 -14.70 -7.43
N PHE A 335 4.35 -14.32 -7.25
CA PHE A 335 5.20 -14.79 -6.16
C PHE A 335 4.61 -14.47 -4.77
N VAL A 336 4.19 -13.23 -4.54
CA VAL A 336 3.60 -12.80 -3.27
C VAL A 336 2.28 -13.53 -3.02
N SER A 337 1.44 -13.70 -4.05
CA SER A 337 0.18 -14.44 -3.95
C SER A 337 0.42 -15.91 -3.59
N ALA A 338 1.44 -16.55 -4.16
CA ALA A 338 1.80 -17.93 -3.82
C ALA A 338 2.27 -18.06 -2.36
N LYS A 339 3.14 -17.15 -1.90
CA LYS A 339 3.54 -17.08 -0.48
C LYS A 339 2.36 -16.81 0.46
N PHE A 340 1.44 -15.94 0.06
CA PHE A 340 0.22 -15.64 0.80
C PHE A 340 -0.69 -16.87 0.92
N CYS A 341 -0.99 -17.56 -0.19
CA CYS A 341 -1.82 -18.76 -0.18
C CYS A 341 -1.18 -19.92 0.59
N GLU A 342 0.14 -20.14 0.42
CA GLU A 342 0.92 -21.11 1.20
C GLU A 342 0.77 -20.82 2.68
N ARG A 343 0.95 -19.56 3.09
CA ARG A 343 0.85 -19.17 4.49
C ARG A 343 -0.55 -19.35 5.06
N LEU A 344 -1.60 -18.95 4.33
CA LEU A 344 -2.99 -19.18 4.75
C LEU A 344 -3.27 -20.67 4.99
N ARG A 345 -2.68 -21.55 4.17
CA ARG A 345 -2.83 -23.01 4.30
C ARG A 345 -2.11 -23.52 5.55
N GLU A 346 -0.85 -23.13 5.75
CA GLU A 346 -0.05 -23.51 6.92
C GLU A 346 -0.69 -23.10 8.25
N THR A 347 -1.31 -21.93 8.30
CA THR A 347 -1.98 -21.42 9.51
C THR A 347 -3.41 -21.96 9.66
N GLY A 348 -3.88 -22.78 8.71
CA GLY A 348 -5.26 -23.30 8.68
C GLY A 348 -6.32 -22.21 8.49
N LEU A 349 -5.95 -21.04 7.97
CA LEU A 349 -6.86 -19.93 7.69
C LEU A 349 -7.54 -20.08 6.33
N LEU A 350 -6.90 -20.74 5.36
CA LEU A 350 -7.44 -20.90 3.99
C LEU A 350 -8.84 -21.53 3.97
N HIS A 351 -9.08 -22.51 4.84
CA HIS A 351 -10.36 -23.22 4.93
C HIS A 351 -11.36 -22.55 5.87
N HIS A 352 -11.01 -21.41 6.48
CA HIS A 352 -11.94 -20.68 7.33
C HIS A 352 -13.02 -20.02 6.46
N PRO A 353 -14.33 -20.16 6.79
CA PRO A 353 -15.41 -19.64 5.95
C PRO A 353 -15.32 -18.15 5.62
N LEU A 354 -14.86 -17.32 6.55
CA LEU A 354 -14.66 -15.87 6.31
C LEU A 354 -13.56 -15.58 5.29
N VAL A 355 -12.46 -16.32 5.35
CA VAL A 355 -11.34 -16.18 4.41
C VAL A 355 -11.79 -16.66 3.03
N GLY A 356 -12.42 -17.83 2.95
CA GLY A 356 -12.99 -18.34 1.70
C GLY A 356 -13.99 -17.36 1.06
N ALA A 357 -14.87 -16.75 1.86
CA ALA A 357 -15.84 -15.77 1.37
C ALA A 357 -15.19 -14.47 0.87
N GLU A 358 -14.13 -13.98 1.52
CA GLU A 358 -13.38 -12.82 1.02
C GLU A 358 -12.64 -13.15 -0.28
N LEU A 359 -11.92 -14.29 -0.33
CA LEU A 359 -11.21 -14.72 -1.53
C LEU A 359 -12.15 -14.87 -2.72
N ALA A 360 -13.36 -15.40 -2.52
CA ALA A 360 -14.38 -15.53 -3.57
C ALA A 360 -14.84 -14.19 -4.17
N THR A 361 -14.54 -13.05 -3.53
CA THR A 361 -14.79 -11.72 -4.14
C THR A 361 -13.79 -11.34 -5.23
N TYR A 362 -12.68 -12.09 -5.33
CA TYR A 362 -11.65 -11.92 -6.35
C TYR A 362 -11.23 -13.28 -6.90
N GLU A 363 -11.96 -13.71 -7.93
CA GLU A 363 -11.88 -15.03 -8.56
C GLU A 363 -10.45 -15.52 -8.87
N PRO A 364 -9.53 -14.69 -9.43
CA PRO A 364 -8.18 -15.15 -9.70
C PRO A 364 -7.43 -15.63 -8.45
N LEU A 365 -7.58 -14.94 -7.31
CA LEU A 365 -6.91 -15.33 -6.06
C LEU A 365 -7.63 -16.51 -5.38
N GLU A 366 -8.96 -16.57 -5.46
CA GLU A 366 -9.73 -17.73 -5.01
C GLU A 366 -9.27 -19.03 -5.69
N ARG A 367 -9.24 -19.04 -7.03
CA ARG A 367 -8.82 -20.22 -7.80
C ARG A 367 -7.39 -20.61 -7.45
N ARG A 368 -6.48 -19.63 -7.40
CA ARG A 368 -5.07 -19.83 -7.07
C ARG A 368 -4.86 -20.41 -5.66
N CYS A 369 -5.52 -19.87 -4.64
CA CYS A 369 -5.34 -20.36 -3.27
C CYS A 369 -6.00 -21.73 -3.05
N ASN A 370 -7.10 -22.05 -3.74
CA ASN A 370 -7.77 -23.34 -3.65
C ASN A 370 -7.11 -24.45 -4.49
N ASP A 371 -6.25 -24.10 -5.45
CA ASP A 371 -5.38 -25.05 -6.13
C ASP A 371 -4.19 -25.41 -5.23
N GLU A 372 -4.17 -26.65 -4.75
CA GLU A 372 -3.12 -27.17 -3.86
C GLU A 372 -1.74 -27.20 -4.53
N THR A 373 -1.70 -27.33 -5.86
CA THR A 373 -0.47 -27.43 -6.64
C THR A 373 0.03 -26.07 -7.10
N TRP A 374 -0.86 -25.13 -7.42
CA TRP A 374 -0.49 -23.84 -8.00
C TRP A 374 0.55 -23.08 -7.17
N ALA A 375 0.33 -22.91 -5.86
CA ALA A 375 1.25 -22.16 -5.01
C ALA A 375 2.62 -22.84 -4.95
N LYS A 376 2.64 -24.18 -4.84
CA LYS A 376 3.86 -24.96 -4.78
C LYS A 376 4.64 -24.87 -6.10
N ASP A 377 3.97 -25.13 -7.23
CA ASP A 377 4.58 -25.08 -8.56
C ASP A 377 5.10 -23.67 -8.90
N THR A 378 4.37 -22.64 -8.49
CA THR A 378 4.79 -21.25 -8.62
C THR A 378 6.06 -20.99 -7.83
N LEU A 379 6.12 -21.40 -6.56
CA LEU A 379 7.31 -21.21 -5.72
C LEU A 379 8.50 -22.04 -6.21
N GLU A 380 8.29 -23.26 -6.72
CA GLU A 380 9.33 -24.07 -7.36
C GLU A 380 9.91 -23.38 -8.60
N ARG A 381 9.09 -22.68 -9.38
CA ARG A 381 9.55 -21.86 -10.52
C ARG A 381 10.43 -20.67 -10.09
N PHE A 382 10.14 -20.07 -8.94
CA PHE A 382 10.95 -18.97 -8.38
C PHE A 382 12.15 -19.45 -7.56
N ALA A 383 12.20 -20.73 -7.17
CA ALA A 383 13.26 -21.28 -6.32
C ALA A 383 14.70 -20.99 -6.80
N PRO A 384 15.03 -21.00 -8.10
CA PRO A 384 16.41 -20.69 -8.56
C PRO A 384 16.89 -19.27 -8.27
N ILE A 385 15.98 -18.33 -8.06
CA ILE A 385 16.28 -16.90 -7.81
C ILE A 385 15.77 -16.42 -6.44
N MET A 386 15.18 -17.32 -5.66
CA MET A 386 14.76 -17.04 -4.30
C MET A 386 15.98 -17.17 -3.39
N PRO A 387 16.26 -16.21 -2.49
CA PRO A 387 17.33 -16.38 -1.51
C PRO A 387 17.03 -17.57 -0.58
N ASP A 388 18.10 -18.18 -0.05
CA ASP A 388 17.99 -19.30 0.91
C ASP A 388 17.08 -18.95 2.11
N GLU A 389 17.14 -17.70 2.56
CA GLU A 389 16.31 -17.15 3.63
C GLU A 389 15.29 -16.16 3.07
N CYS A 390 14.04 -16.61 2.95
CA CYS A 390 12.91 -15.75 2.60
C CYS A 390 12.05 -15.47 3.84
N ARG A 391 12.03 -14.21 4.29
CA ARG A 391 11.34 -13.78 5.53
C ARG A 391 9.85 -13.47 5.34
N LEU A 392 9.39 -13.41 4.10
CA LEU A 392 8.02 -13.02 3.78
C LEU A 392 7.00 -13.95 4.47
N TYR A 393 6.16 -13.36 5.32
CA TYR A 393 5.16 -14.01 6.18
C TYR A 393 5.69 -15.00 7.24
N GLN A 394 7.01 -15.04 7.44
CA GLN A 394 7.61 -15.80 8.53
C GLN A 394 7.30 -15.14 9.88
N PRO A 395 7.13 -15.93 10.97
CA PRO A 395 6.97 -15.36 12.30
C PRO A 395 8.09 -14.35 12.61
N PHE A 396 7.70 -13.20 13.17
CA PHE A 396 8.63 -12.14 13.56
C PHE A 396 8.48 -11.84 15.04
N ASP A 397 9.50 -12.22 15.80
CA ASP A 397 9.59 -11.94 17.23
C ASP A 397 10.17 -10.54 17.46
N LYS A 398 9.66 -9.87 18.49
CA LYS A 398 10.20 -8.57 18.91
C LYS A 398 11.59 -8.81 19.52
N GLN A 399 12.63 -8.26 18.88
CA GLN A 399 14.00 -8.31 19.38
C GLN A 399 14.22 -7.39 20.58
#